data_AF-A0A7Z2T7D6-F1
#
_entry.id   AF-A0A7Z2T7D6-F1
#
_cell.length_a   1.000
_cell.length_b   1.000
_cell.length_c   1.000
_cell.angle_alpha   90.00
_cell.angle_beta   90.00
_cell.angle_gamma   90.00
#
_symmetry.space_group_name_H-M   'P 1'
#
loop_
_entity.id
_entity.type
_entity.pdbx_description
1 polymer ?
#
loop_
_entity_poly.entity_id
_entity_poly.type
_entity_poly.pdbx_seq_one_letter_code
_entity_poly.pdbx_strand_id
1 'polypeptide(L)'
;MPSTTHKFITILLFLVAIGLCIFNEAYRSAHPLSKVNVGTTWGFVHRGYPSQFGYLSNYWDLRVVETHGQIYIDTDTRIYALAFKLYNSEKMIGEFSIQFNVDWELKENYLYVSVLEQSIQINYVSEGFDIEPVRGMLIDFIHDISKSPRELISKTNQELVFDIPYLGITRTKRLPEPTLIQF
;
A
#
# COMPACT_ATOMS: atom_id res chain seq x y z
N MET A 1 -2.87 -31.76 34.48
CA MET A 1 -1.48 -31.61 34.02
C MET A 1 -1.42 -31.93 32.53
N PRO A 2 -0.76 -31.13 31.69
CA PRO A 2 -0.62 -31.45 30.27
C PRO A 2 0.19 -32.73 30.06
N SER A 3 -0.25 -33.58 29.12
CA SER A 3 0.41 -34.85 28.81
C SER A 3 1.82 -34.62 28.27
N THR A 4 2.68 -35.65 28.39
CA THR A 4 4.05 -35.64 27.86
C THR A 4 4.08 -35.31 26.37
N THR A 5 3.13 -35.83 25.61
CA THR A 5 2.94 -35.54 24.17
C THR A 5 2.62 -34.07 23.92
N HIS A 6 1.74 -33.46 24.73
CA HIS A 6 1.41 -32.05 24.60
C HIS A 6 2.64 -31.17 24.85
N LYS A 7 3.43 -31.46 25.90
CA LYS A 7 4.68 -30.73 26.17
C LYS A 7 5.68 -30.83 25.03
N PHE A 8 5.86 -32.03 24.47
CA PHE A 8 6.77 -32.25 23.33
C PHE A 8 6.34 -31.47 22.08
N ILE A 9 5.05 -31.53 21.73
CA ILE A 9 4.51 -30.79 20.58
C ILE A 9 4.66 -29.28 20.79
N THR A 10 4.36 -28.77 21.99
CA THR A 10 4.50 -27.35 22.30
C THR A 10 5.96 -26.89 22.18
N ILE A 11 6.93 -27.67 22.68
CA ILE A 11 8.36 -27.35 22.55
C ILE A 11 8.77 -27.36 21.08
N LEU A 12 8.34 -28.36 20.31
CA LEU A 12 8.64 -28.45 18.88
C LEU A 12 8.10 -27.22 18.12
N LEU A 13 6.83 -26.87 18.33
CA LEU A 13 6.22 -25.70 17.71
C LEU A 13 6.92 -24.39 18.12
N PHE A 14 7.35 -24.30 19.38
CA PHE A 14 8.11 -23.15 19.87
C PHE A 14 9.48 -23.02 19.19
N LEU A 15 10.21 -24.12 19.02
CA LEU A 15 11.48 -24.14 18.29
C LEU A 15 11.29 -23.82 16.80
N VAL A 16 10.22 -24.33 16.18
CA VAL A 16 9.86 -23.98 14.79
C VAL A 16 9.57 -22.48 14.67
N ALA A 17 8.81 -21.90 15.60
CA ALA A 17 8.51 -20.47 15.61
C ALA A 17 9.79 -19.62 15.75
N ILE A 18 10.70 -19.98 16.65
CA ILE A 18 12.00 -19.31 16.79
C ILE A 18 12.80 -19.42 15.49
N GLY A 19 12.87 -20.61 14.89
CA GLY A 19 13.57 -20.83 13.63
C GLY A 19 13.01 -19.97 12.49
N LEU A 20 11.68 -19.84 12.40
CA LEU A 20 11.02 -18.97 11.43
C LEU A 20 11.31 -17.48 11.69
N CYS A 21 11.35 -17.04 12.96
CA CYS A 21 11.72 -15.67 13.31
C CYS A 21 13.15 -15.33 12.86
N ILE A 22 14.13 -16.19 13.19
CA ILE A 22 15.54 -16.00 12.82
C ILE A 22 15.69 -16.01 11.29
N PHE A 23 15.03 -16.96 10.61
CA PHE A 23 15.06 -17.02 9.15
C PHE A 23 14.49 -15.76 8.50
N ASN A 24 13.34 -15.26 9.01
CA ASN A 24 12.73 -14.03 8.52
C ASN A 24 13.66 -12.83 8.69
N GLU A 25 14.33 -12.70 9.85
CA GLU A 25 15.26 -11.61 10.12
C GLU A 25 16.51 -11.67 9.23
N ALA A 26 17.12 -12.85 9.08
CA ALA A 26 18.25 -13.06 8.18
C ALA A 26 17.87 -12.76 6.71
N TYR A 27 16.66 -13.17 6.30
CA TYR A 27 16.14 -12.93 4.96
C TYR A 27 15.94 -11.42 4.68
N ARG A 28 15.38 -10.68 5.65
CA ARG A 28 15.22 -9.21 5.59
C ARG A 28 16.56 -8.47 5.55
N SER A 29 17.56 -8.94 6.30
CA SER A 29 18.91 -8.36 6.29
C SER A 29 19.62 -8.57 4.94
N ALA A 30 19.49 -9.75 4.35
CA ALA A 30 20.10 -10.07 3.04
C ALA A 30 19.51 -9.24 1.89
N HIS A 31 18.27 -8.78 2.02
CA HIS A 31 17.57 -7.99 1.02
C HIS A 31 17.18 -6.64 1.65
N PRO A 32 18.05 -5.61 1.70
CA PRO A 32 17.67 -4.27 2.19
C PRO A 32 16.81 -3.52 1.16
N LEU A 33 15.91 -2.62 1.58
CA LEU A 33 15.00 -1.92 0.64
C LEU A 33 15.81 -1.08 -0.36
N SER A 34 16.92 -0.48 0.08
CA SER A 34 17.83 0.30 -0.77
C SER A 34 18.33 -0.45 -2.01
N LYS A 35 18.50 -1.78 -1.95
CA LYS A 35 18.91 -2.61 -3.11
C LYS A 35 17.74 -3.02 -4.00
N VAL A 36 16.51 -2.90 -3.51
CA VAL A 36 15.27 -3.33 -4.19
C VAL A 36 14.63 -2.15 -4.95
N ASN A 37 15.04 -0.91 -4.66
CA ASN A 37 14.30 0.29 -5.01
C ASN A 37 14.76 1.06 -6.25
N VAL A 38 16.04 1.04 -6.66
CA VAL A 38 16.50 1.98 -7.70
C VAL A 38 16.14 1.49 -9.11
N GLY A 39 15.42 2.32 -9.87
CA GLY A 39 15.00 2.04 -11.25
C GLY A 39 13.87 1.03 -11.36
N THR A 40 13.06 0.89 -10.30
CA THR A 40 11.97 -0.09 -10.25
C THR A 40 10.62 0.56 -9.99
N THR A 41 9.59 0.01 -10.64
CA THR A 41 8.20 0.35 -10.37
C THR A 41 7.55 -0.78 -9.61
N TRP A 42 6.77 -0.41 -8.61
CA TRP A 42 6.07 -1.31 -7.70
C TRP A 42 4.58 -1.02 -7.80
N GLY A 43 3.76 -2.04 -8.08
CA GLY A 43 2.33 -1.89 -8.29
C GLY A 43 1.50 -2.79 -7.38
N PHE A 44 0.34 -2.31 -6.94
CA PHE A 44 -0.69 -3.13 -6.32
C PHE A 44 -2.07 -2.78 -6.85
N VAL A 45 -2.98 -3.74 -6.72
CA VAL A 45 -4.41 -3.53 -6.89
C VAL A 45 -5.08 -4.01 -5.61
N HIS A 46 -5.90 -3.15 -5.02
CA HIS A 46 -6.65 -3.42 -3.82
C HIS A 46 -8.13 -3.17 -4.08
N ARG A 47 -9.00 -4.10 -3.68
CA ARG A 47 -10.45 -3.91 -3.72
C ARG A 47 -10.98 -3.90 -2.30
N GLY A 48 -11.44 -2.73 -1.86
CA GLY A 48 -11.80 -2.46 -0.47
C GLY A 48 -13.25 -2.03 -0.30
N TYR A 49 -13.65 -1.92 0.97
CA TYR A 49 -14.96 -1.43 1.33
C TYR A 49 -15.01 0.11 1.30
N PRO A 50 -16.15 0.69 0.92
CA PRO A 50 -16.33 2.14 0.79
C PRO A 50 -16.19 2.95 2.08
N SER A 51 -16.18 2.31 3.25
CA SER A 51 -16.16 2.98 4.54
C SER A 51 -14.98 3.95 4.71
N GLN A 52 -13.91 3.74 3.95
CA GLN A 52 -12.75 4.65 3.85
C GLN A 52 -13.13 6.05 3.32
N PHE A 53 -14.22 6.15 2.56
CA PHE A 53 -14.75 7.39 2.00
C PHE A 53 -15.76 8.10 2.92
N GLY A 54 -15.96 7.59 4.14
CA GLY A 54 -16.78 8.23 5.17
C GLY A 54 -18.20 8.55 4.68
N TYR A 55 -18.61 9.82 4.78
CA TYR A 55 -19.96 10.22 4.37
C TYR A 55 -20.19 10.09 2.85
N LEU A 56 -19.14 10.22 2.03
CA LEU A 56 -19.23 10.12 0.56
C LEU A 56 -19.67 8.73 0.13
N SER A 57 -19.34 7.70 0.91
CA SER A 57 -19.79 6.35 0.62
C SER A 57 -21.30 6.21 0.65
N ASN A 58 -21.98 6.92 1.55
CA ASN A 58 -23.44 6.94 1.61
C ASN A 58 -24.02 7.87 0.56
N TYR A 59 -23.41 9.04 0.35
CA TYR A 59 -23.89 10.03 -0.62
C TYR A 59 -23.92 9.49 -2.05
N TRP A 60 -22.92 8.69 -2.44
CA TRP A 60 -22.82 8.09 -3.76
C TRP A 60 -23.27 6.62 -3.84
N ASP A 61 -23.84 6.08 -2.76
CA ASP A 61 -24.15 4.65 -2.63
C ASP A 61 -22.96 3.74 -3.05
N LEU A 62 -21.75 4.13 -2.65
CA LEU A 62 -20.56 3.35 -2.94
C LEU A 62 -20.70 1.97 -2.30
N ARG A 63 -20.36 0.94 -3.06
CA ARG A 63 -20.34 -0.47 -2.63
C ARG A 63 -18.95 -1.05 -2.68
N VAL A 64 -18.16 -0.63 -3.65
CA VAL A 64 -16.81 -1.11 -3.87
C VAL A 64 -15.92 0.04 -4.30
N VAL A 65 -14.71 0.07 -3.75
CA VAL A 65 -13.63 0.91 -4.25
C VAL A 65 -12.49 0.00 -4.69
N GLU A 66 -12.05 0.18 -5.93
CA GLU A 66 -10.85 -0.43 -6.45
C GLU A 66 -9.74 0.62 -6.52
N THR A 67 -8.62 0.33 -5.88
CA THR A 67 -7.46 1.22 -5.77
C THR A 67 -6.27 0.57 -6.43
N HIS A 68 -5.71 1.24 -7.42
CA HIS A 68 -4.48 0.86 -8.10
C HIS A 68 -3.40 1.79 -7.61
N GLY A 69 -2.33 1.26 -7.03
CA GLY A 69 -1.20 2.07 -6.58
C GLY A 69 0.06 1.68 -7.31
N GLN A 70 0.81 2.68 -7.76
CA GLN A 70 2.12 2.48 -8.37
C GLN A 70 3.14 3.43 -7.74
N ILE A 71 4.24 2.87 -7.27
CA ILE A 71 5.37 3.63 -6.74
C ILE A 71 6.54 3.43 -7.69
N TYR A 72 7.05 4.53 -8.23
CA TYR A 72 8.27 4.56 -9.01
C TYR A 72 9.38 5.17 -8.16
N ILE A 73 10.50 4.45 -8.07
CA ILE A 73 11.68 4.93 -7.35
C ILE A 73 12.86 4.95 -8.33
N ASP A 74 13.40 6.14 -8.54
CA ASP A 74 14.66 6.40 -9.20
C ASP A 74 15.65 7.02 -8.19
N THR A 75 16.89 7.18 -8.63
CA THR A 75 17.98 7.85 -7.91
C THR A 75 17.57 9.22 -7.37
N ASP A 76 16.92 10.03 -8.22
CA ASP A 76 16.58 11.43 -7.89
C ASP A 76 15.08 11.67 -7.69
N THR A 77 14.22 10.74 -8.12
CA THR A 77 12.76 10.93 -8.10
C THR A 77 12.04 9.73 -7.53
N ARG A 78 11.06 10.00 -6.68
CA ARG A 78 10.21 9.00 -6.05
C ARG A 78 8.78 9.47 -6.16
N ILE A 79 8.00 8.78 -6.97
CA ILE A 79 6.64 9.18 -7.30
C ILE A 79 5.69 8.07 -6.86
N TYR A 80 4.61 8.46 -6.18
CA TYR A 80 3.49 7.59 -5.88
C TYR A 80 2.26 8.07 -6.66
N ALA A 81 1.73 7.20 -7.51
CA ALA A 81 0.45 7.36 -8.16
C ALA A 81 -0.59 6.42 -7.55
N LEU A 82 -1.81 6.92 -7.36
CA LEU A 82 -2.98 6.15 -6.95
C LEU A 82 -4.12 6.44 -7.91
N ALA A 83 -4.80 5.40 -8.40
CA ALA A 83 -6.03 5.53 -9.15
C ALA A 83 -7.16 4.81 -8.42
N PHE A 84 -8.33 5.43 -8.41
CA PHE A 84 -9.51 4.97 -7.73
C PHE A 84 -10.61 4.75 -8.76
N LYS A 85 -11.22 3.58 -8.72
CA LYS A 85 -12.46 3.27 -9.44
C LYS A 85 -13.57 3.04 -8.42
N LEU A 86 -14.64 3.79 -8.57
CA LEU A 86 -15.76 3.82 -7.63
C LEU A 86 -16.96 3.10 -8.25
N TYR A 87 -17.52 2.15 -7.51
CA TYR A 87 -18.66 1.34 -7.96
C TYR A 87 -19.80 1.43 -6.95
N ASN A 88 -21.02 1.59 -7.47
CA ASN A 88 -22.25 1.35 -6.71
C ASN A 88 -22.73 -0.10 -6.93
N SER A 89 -23.99 -0.40 -6.59
CA SER A 89 -24.58 -1.74 -6.76
C SER A 89 -24.76 -2.17 -8.22
N GLU A 90 -24.76 -1.22 -9.16
CA GLU A 90 -25.13 -1.45 -10.56
C GLU A 90 -23.96 -1.27 -11.53
N LYS A 91 -23.11 -0.25 -11.32
CA LYS A 91 -22.06 0.15 -12.27
C LYS A 91 -20.94 0.96 -11.63
N MET A 92 -19.91 1.22 -12.43
CA MET A 92 -18.91 2.24 -12.12
C MET A 92 -19.55 3.62 -12.18
N ILE A 93 -19.34 4.43 -11.15
CA ILE A 93 -19.89 5.78 -11.05
C ILE A 93 -18.85 6.87 -11.33
N GLY A 94 -17.57 6.52 -11.26
CA GLY A 94 -16.48 7.43 -11.57
C GLY A 94 -15.13 6.82 -11.28
N GLU A 95 -14.11 7.43 -11.86
CA GLU A 95 -12.72 7.10 -11.60
C GLU A 95 -11.86 8.37 -11.63
N PHE A 96 -10.81 8.38 -10.83
CA PHE A 96 -9.86 9.49 -10.77
C PHE A 96 -8.49 8.97 -10.37
N SER A 97 -7.44 9.75 -10.67
CA SER A 97 -6.08 9.44 -10.23
C SER A 97 -5.40 10.64 -9.61
N ILE A 98 -4.56 10.35 -8.62
CA ILE A 98 -3.70 11.30 -7.93
C ILE A 98 -2.24 10.86 -8.03
N GLN A 99 -1.35 11.82 -8.09
CA GLN A 99 0.09 11.60 -8.09
C GLN A 99 0.77 12.61 -7.18
N PHE A 100 1.81 12.16 -6.47
CA PHE A 100 2.62 13.01 -5.61
C PHE A 100 4.02 12.43 -5.44
N ASN A 101 4.96 13.30 -5.11
CA ASN A 101 6.32 12.92 -4.75
C ASN A 101 6.37 12.44 -3.30
N VAL A 102 7.14 11.39 -3.07
CA VAL A 102 7.25 10.74 -1.77
C VAL A 102 8.70 10.49 -1.40
N ASP A 103 9.05 10.67 -0.14
CA ASP A 103 10.31 10.18 0.40
C ASP A 103 10.08 8.90 1.19
N TRP A 104 10.91 7.91 0.89
CA TRP A 104 10.79 6.56 1.43
C TRP A 104 12.07 6.21 2.17
N GLU A 105 11.96 6.01 3.48
CA GLU A 105 13.06 5.56 4.31
C GLU A 105 12.65 4.25 4.99
N LEU A 106 13.42 3.18 4.77
CA LEU A 106 13.29 1.98 5.60
C LEU A 106 14.27 2.09 6.76
N LYS A 107 13.74 2.10 7.98
CA LYS A 107 14.52 1.94 9.20
C LYS A 107 14.05 0.67 9.90
N GLU A 108 14.97 -0.28 10.07
CA GLU A 108 14.67 -1.62 10.58
C GLU A 108 13.57 -2.31 9.74
N ASN A 109 12.40 -2.54 10.34
CA ASN A 109 11.24 -3.16 9.71
C ASN A 109 10.13 -2.15 9.39
N TYR A 110 10.40 -0.86 9.50
CA TYR A 110 9.40 0.19 9.37
C TYR A 110 9.72 1.09 8.19
N LEU A 111 8.78 1.18 7.25
CA LEU A 111 8.81 2.09 6.12
C LEU A 111 8.21 3.42 6.53
N TYR A 112 9.03 4.45 6.55
CA TYR A 112 8.65 5.84 6.74
C TYR A 112 8.39 6.44 5.36
N VAL A 113 7.18 6.95 5.17
CA VAL A 113 6.77 7.63 3.95
C VAL A 113 6.50 9.08 4.28
N SER A 114 7.21 10.00 3.66
CA SER A 114 6.91 11.44 3.72
C SER A 114 6.38 11.89 2.37
N VAL A 115 5.39 12.77 2.36
CA VAL A 115 4.78 13.28 1.13
C VAL A 115 5.16 14.74 0.95
N LEU A 116 5.56 15.10 -0.26
CA LEU A 116 5.75 16.50 -0.62
C LEU A 116 4.38 17.11 -1.00
N GLU A 117 3.70 17.74 -0.05
CA GLU A 117 2.30 18.21 -0.22
C GLU A 117 2.07 19.05 -1.48
N GLN A 118 3.01 19.97 -1.78
CA GLN A 118 2.95 20.83 -2.97
C GLN A 118 3.02 20.08 -4.31
N SER A 119 3.39 18.79 -4.30
CA SER A 119 3.42 17.94 -5.49
C SER A 119 2.14 17.13 -5.73
N ILE A 120 1.16 17.22 -4.82
CA ILE A 120 -0.11 16.49 -4.95
C ILE A 120 -0.91 17.06 -6.13
N GLN A 121 -1.16 16.21 -7.12
CA GLN A 121 -1.91 16.56 -8.33
C GLN A 121 -2.95 15.48 -8.63
N ILE A 122 -4.16 15.92 -9.00
CA ILE A 122 -5.17 15.06 -9.59
C ILE A 122 -4.89 15.04 -11.10
N ASN A 123 -4.47 13.88 -11.62
CA ASN A 123 -4.00 13.75 -12.99
C ASN A 123 -5.11 13.35 -13.96
N TYR A 124 -6.20 12.78 -13.43
CA TYR A 124 -7.33 12.35 -14.23
C TYR A 124 -8.60 12.29 -13.39
N VAL A 125 -9.73 12.59 -14.04
CA VAL A 125 -11.09 12.44 -13.53
C VAL A 125 -11.96 12.00 -14.71
N SER A 126 -12.77 10.96 -14.54
CA SER A 126 -13.72 10.52 -15.56
C SER A 126 -14.78 11.58 -15.85
N GLU A 127 -15.24 11.62 -17.09
CA GLU A 127 -16.32 12.52 -17.52
C GLU A 127 -17.58 12.37 -16.64
N GLY A 128 -18.13 13.50 -16.19
CA GLY A 128 -19.34 13.54 -15.37
C GLY A 128 -19.15 13.21 -13.88
N PHE A 129 -17.93 12.88 -13.43
CA PHE A 129 -17.64 12.67 -12.01
C PHE A 129 -17.26 13.99 -11.33
N ASP A 130 -17.98 14.34 -10.26
CA ASP A 130 -17.66 15.52 -9.43
C ASP A 130 -16.55 15.18 -8.43
N ILE A 131 -15.35 15.69 -8.69
CA ILE A 131 -14.16 15.44 -7.88
C ILE A 131 -14.08 16.33 -6.63
N GLU A 132 -14.77 17.47 -6.61
CA GLU A 132 -14.61 18.47 -5.54
C GLU A 132 -14.95 17.92 -4.14
N PRO A 133 -16.00 17.10 -3.95
CA PRO A 133 -16.26 16.46 -2.66
C PRO A 133 -15.15 15.50 -2.22
N VAL A 134 -14.42 14.87 -3.15
CA VAL A 134 -13.31 13.96 -2.82
C VAL A 134 -12.04 14.72 -2.45
N ARG A 135 -11.82 15.92 -3.03
CA ARG A 135 -10.53 16.65 -2.92
C ARG A 135 -10.07 16.84 -1.47
N GLY A 136 -10.98 17.25 -0.57
CA GLY A 136 -10.66 17.41 0.85
C GLY A 136 -10.27 16.09 1.52
N MET A 137 -11.05 15.03 1.26
CA MET A 137 -10.79 13.69 1.78
C MET A 137 -9.45 13.11 1.31
N LEU A 138 -9.05 13.39 0.05
CA LEU A 138 -7.79 12.90 -0.50
C LEU A 138 -6.59 13.50 0.21
N ILE A 139 -6.64 14.79 0.55
CA ILE A 139 -5.56 15.45 1.29
C ILE A 139 -5.41 14.81 2.67
N ASP A 140 -6.52 14.61 3.39
CA ASP A 140 -6.49 13.94 4.70
C ASP A 140 -5.96 12.50 4.61
N PHE A 141 -6.40 11.76 3.60
CA PHE A 141 -5.93 10.40 3.33
C PHE A 141 -4.41 10.35 3.04
N ILE A 142 -3.90 11.26 2.21
CA ILE A 142 -2.46 11.36 1.89
C ILE A 142 -1.67 11.72 3.14
N HIS A 143 -2.15 12.68 3.93
CA HIS A 143 -1.53 13.07 5.18
C HIS A 143 -1.46 11.89 6.15
N ASP A 144 -2.52 11.09 6.26
CA ASP A 144 -2.53 9.90 7.12
C ASP A 144 -1.63 8.77 6.62
N ILE A 145 -1.45 8.62 5.30
CA ILE A 145 -0.40 7.75 4.71
C ILE A 145 0.98 8.17 5.21
N SER A 146 1.23 9.47 5.41
CA SER A 146 2.55 9.99 5.79
C SER A 146 2.85 10.02 7.30
N LYS A 147 1.81 9.98 8.16
CA LYS A 147 1.98 10.20 9.62
C LYS A 147 2.68 9.09 10.39
N SER A 148 2.48 7.83 9.98
CA SER A 148 2.94 6.70 10.79
C SER A 148 3.81 5.75 9.96
N PRO A 149 4.90 5.23 10.54
CA PRO A 149 5.68 4.20 9.88
C PRO A 149 4.84 2.96 9.57
N ARG A 150 5.13 2.30 8.45
CA ARG A 150 4.45 1.07 8.01
C ARG A 150 5.32 -0.13 8.28
N GLU A 151 4.79 -1.10 8.99
CA GLU A 151 5.51 -2.35 9.17
C GLU A 151 5.63 -3.07 7.83
N LEU A 152 6.87 -3.34 7.45
CA LEU A 152 7.21 -4.22 6.35
C LEU A 152 7.07 -5.66 6.83
N ILE A 153 5.98 -6.31 6.41
CA ILE A 153 5.65 -7.69 6.77
C ILE A 153 6.58 -8.65 6.02
N SER A 154 6.82 -8.41 4.73
CA SER A 154 7.70 -9.24 3.91
C SER A 154 8.28 -8.46 2.73
N LYS A 155 9.47 -8.87 2.26
CA LYS A 155 10.11 -8.31 1.06
C LYS A 155 10.93 -9.35 0.32
N THR A 156 10.76 -9.39 -0.99
CA THR A 156 11.56 -10.15 -1.94
C THR A 156 11.98 -9.24 -3.10
N ASN A 157 12.77 -9.74 -4.06
CA ASN A 157 13.12 -8.97 -5.26
C ASN A 157 11.94 -8.70 -6.21
N GLN A 158 10.80 -9.37 -6.01
CA GLN A 158 9.62 -9.27 -6.86
C GLN A 158 8.38 -8.76 -6.11
N GLU A 159 8.44 -8.69 -4.78
CA GLU A 159 7.26 -8.45 -3.95
C GLU A 159 7.59 -7.73 -2.64
N LEU A 160 6.71 -6.82 -2.26
CA LEU A 160 6.67 -6.13 -0.98
C LEU A 160 5.29 -6.36 -0.35
N VAL A 161 5.27 -6.75 0.91
CA VAL A 161 4.03 -6.86 1.69
C VAL A 161 4.11 -5.90 2.86
N PHE A 162 3.20 -4.95 2.90
CA PHE A 162 3.10 -3.95 3.95
C PHE A 162 1.66 -3.47 4.11
N ASP A 163 1.37 -2.94 5.29
CA ASP A 163 0.07 -2.36 5.61
C ASP A 163 -0.02 -0.91 5.11
N ILE A 164 -1.11 -0.57 4.43
CA ILE A 164 -1.42 0.79 3.97
C ILE A 164 -2.67 1.27 4.72
N PRO A 165 -2.66 2.45 5.37
CA PRO A 165 -3.84 2.97 6.04
C PRO A 165 -5.06 2.98 5.14
N TYR A 166 -6.21 2.66 5.73
CA TYR A 166 -7.50 2.50 5.09
C TYR A 166 -7.58 1.31 4.13
N LEU A 167 -6.56 1.03 3.31
CA LEU A 167 -6.52 -0.11 2.39
C LEU A 167 -6.25 -1.46 3.09
N GLY A 168 -5.46 -1.48 4.15
CA GLY A 168 -5.02 -2.69 4.85
C GLY A 168 -3.75 -3.31 4.26
N ILE A 169 -3.56 -4.61 4.50
CA ILE A 169 -2.37 -5.35 4.02
C ILE A 169 -2.41 -5.45 2.50
N THR A 170 -1.40 -4.85 1.86
CA THR A 170 -1.26 -4.88 0.40
C THR A 170 -0.09 -5.75 -0.02
N ARG A 171 -0.26 -6.42 -1.16
CA ARG A 171 0.78 -7.19 -1.83
C ARG A 171 1.22 -6.44 -3.07
N THR A 172 2.31 -5.71 -2.94
CA THR A 172 2.87 -4.88 -3.99
C THR A 172 3.90 -5.67 -4.78
N LYS A 173 3.75 -5.74 -6.11
CA LYS A 173 4.61 -6.51 -7.00
C LYS A 173 5.49 -5.59 -7.82
N ARG A 174 6.69 -6.06 -8.16
CA ARG A 174 7.55 -5.37 -9.12
C ARG A 174 6.90 -5.43 -10.51
N LEU A 175 6.82 -4.29 -11.19
CA LEU A 175 6.35 -4.18 -12.56
C LEU A 175 7.55 -4.19 -13.52
N PRO A 176 7.43 -4.85 -14.70
CA PRO A 176 8.51 -4.96 -15.67
C PRO A 176 8.82 -3.64 -16.41
N GLU A 177 7.84 -2.74 -16.51
CA GLU A 177 7.96 -1.44 -17.18
C GLU A 177 7.52 -0.30 -16.25
N PRO A 178 8.13 0.90 -16.38
CA PRO A 178 7.71 2.05 -15.60
C PRO A 178 6.32 2.52 -16.03
N THR A 179 5.34 2.31 -15.16
CA THR A 179 4.01 2.90 -15.29
C THR A 179 3.66 3.61 -13.99
N LEU A 180 3.03 4.78 -14.13
CA LEU A 180 2.49 5.62 -13.04
C LEU A 180 1.06 6.00 -13.40
N ILE A 181 0.33 4.94 -13.73
CA ILE A 181 -1.09 4.82 -14.04
C ILE A 181 -1.56 5.60 -15.28
N GLN A 182 -1.88 4.85 -16.34
CA GLN A 182 -2.73 5.29 -17.44
C GLN A 182 -3.77 4.18 -17.69
N PHE A 183 -5.03 4.58 -17.78
CA PHE A 183 -6.21 3.69 -17.82
C PHE A 183 -6.29 2.87 -19.10
#